data_AF-A0A933SKJ9-F1
#
_entry.id   AF-A0A933SKJ9-F1
#
_cell.length_a   1.000
_cell.length_b   1.000
_cell.length_c   1.000
_cell.angle_alpha   90.00
_cell.angle_beta   90.00
_cell.angle_gamma   90.00
#
_symmetry.space_group_name_H-M   'P 1'
#
loop_
_entity.id
_entity.type
_entity.pdbx_description
1 polymer ?
#
loop_
_entity_poly.entity_id
_entity_poly.type
_entity_poly.pdbx_seq_one_letter_code
_entity_poly.pdbx_strand_id
1 'polypeptide(L)' 'HIPFPYIMGYDLFPLETLENKKRILNQSADEGWLLIFEHDPKIKTGYLKRDGDKLKLIQTQ' A
#
# COMPACT_ATOMS: atom_id res chain seq x y z
N HIS A 1 -5.87 10.75 -5.62
CA HIS A 1 -4.87 11.02 -4.57
C HIS A 1 -5.15 10.01 -3.46
N ILE A 2 -4.24 9.07 -3.18
CA ILE A 2 -4.37 8.27 -1.95
C ILE A 2 -3.80 9.17 -0.85
N PRO A 3 -4.63 9.71 0.06
CA PRO A 3 -4.10 10.41 1.21
C PRO A 3 -3.25 9.41 2.00
N PHE A 4 -2.02 9.79 2.32
CA PHE A 4 -1.17 8.98 3.19
C PHE A 4 -1.96 8.67 4.47
N PRO A 5 -2.15 7.38 4.82
CA PRO A 5 -3.15 7.02 5.80
C PRO A 5 -2.68 7.43 7.19
N TYR A 6 -3.63 8.02 7.91
CA TYR A 6 -3.66 8.16 9.36
C TYR A 6 -2.89 7.04 10.05
N ILE A 7 -1.80 7.41 10.72
CA ILE A 7 -1.03 6.50 11.55
C ILE A 7 -1.86 6.27 12.83
N MET A 8 -2.03 5.01 13.24
CA MET A 8 -2.72 4.70 14.49
C MET A 8 -1.96 5.33 15.65
N GLY A 9 -2.64 6.07 16.52
CA GLY A 9 -2.03 6.80 17.66
C GLY A 9 -1.35 5.92 18.73
N TYR A 10 -1.33 4.61 18.53
CA TYR A 10 -0.61 3.64 19.37
C TYR A 10 0.72 3.18 18.77
N ASP A 11 1.06 3.66 17.57
CA ASP A 11 2.32 3.31 16.92
C ASP A 11 3.47 4.04 17.61
N LEU A 12 4.31 3.29 18.32
CA LEU A 12 5.44 3.84 19.07
C LEU A 12 6.50 4.45 18.13
N PHE A 13 6.52 4.03 16.86
CA PHE A 13 7.51 4.44 15.85
C PHE A 13 6.85 4.74 14.50
N PRO A 14 6.05 5.81 14.41
CA PRO A 14 5.24 6.14 13.23
C PRO A 14 6.06 6.35 11.94
N LEU A 15 7.29 6.85 12.07
CA LEU A 15 8.21 7.02 10.94
C LEU A 15 8.74 5.69 10.41
N GLU A 16 9.08 4.76 11.29
CA GLU A 16 9.56 3.42 10.94
C GLU A 16 8.46 2.60 10.26
N THR A 17 7.23 2.68 10.77
CA THR A 17 6.06 2.06 10.12
C THR A 17 5.84 2.63 8.72
N LEU A 18 6.03 3.94 8.52
CA LEU A 18 5.90 4.57 7.22
C LEU A 18 6.96 4.08 6.22
N GLU A 19 8.22 3.97 6.66
CA GLU A 19 9.31 3.46 5.83
C GLU A 19 9.11 1.98 5.46
N ASN A 20 8.74 1.15 6.44
CA ASN A 20 8.43 -0.25 6.21
C ASN A 20 7.28 -0.41 5.22
N LYS A 21 6.23 0.41 5.35
CA LYS A 21 5.11 0.41 4.40
C LYS A 21 5.56 0.78 2.99
N LYS A 22 6.39 1.82 2.83
CA LYS A 22 6.96 2.17 1.51
C LYS A 22 7.77 1.02 0.92
N ARG A 23 8.61 0.35 1.72
CA ARG A 23 9.43 -0.79 1.27
C ARG A 23 8.56 -1.95 0.79
N ILE A 24 7.57 -2.35 1.59
CA ILE A 24 6.65 -3.45 1.28
C ILE A 24 5.82 -3.15 0.02
N LEU A 25 5.34 -1.91 -0.14
CA LEU A 25 4.57 -1.52 -1.33
C LEU A 25 5.42 -1.51 -2.61
N ASN A 26 6.69 -1.12 -2.53
CA ASN A 26 7.62 -1.21 -3.66
C ASN A 26 7.92 -2.67 -4.01
N GLN A 27 8.21 -3.50 -3.01
CA GLN A 27 8.51 -4.92 -3.19
C GLN A 27 7.32 -5.67 -3.79
N SER A 28 6.11 -5.46 -3.28
CA SER A 28 4.88 -6.05 -3.83
C SER A 28 4.60 -5.63 -5.28
N ALA A 29 5.02 -4.43 -5.69
CA ALA A 29 4.91 -4.00 -7.08
C ALA A 29 5.94 -4.68 -8.00
N ASP A 30 7.12 -5.01 -7.48
CA ASP A 30 8.20 -5.66 -8.24
C ASP A 30 7.98 -7.18 -8.33
N GLU A 31 7.48 -7.79 -7.26
CA GLU A 31 7.22 -9.22 -7.16
C GLU A 31 5.78 -9.62 -7.54
N GLY A 32 4.91 -8.64 -7.82
CA GLY A 32 3.54 -8.88 -8.26
C GLY A 32 2.62 -9.50 -7.19
N TRP A 33 2.76 -9.07 -5.93
CA TRP A 33 1.93 -9.62 -4.84
C TRP A 33 0.47 -9.16 -4.96
N LEU A 34 -0.46 -10.05 -4.59
CA LEU A 34 -1.85 -9.70 -4.37
C LEU A 34 -2.00 -9.03 -2.99
N LEU A 35 -2.42 -7.77 -2.97
CA LEU A 35 -2.74 -7.07 -1.73
C LEU A 35 -4.22 -7.22 -1.41
N ILE A 36 -4.53 -7.54 -0.17
CA ILE A 36 -5.90 -7.67 0.35
C ILE A 36 -6.12 -6.55 1.36
N PHE A 37 -7.15 -5.73 1.15
CA PHE A 37 -7.49 -4.60 2.00
C PHE A 37 -8.83 -4.87 2.69
N GLU A 38 -8.81 -5.54 3.84
CA GLU A 38 -10.05 -5.89 4.56
C GLU A 38 -10.85 -4.69 5.04
N HIS A 39 -10.21 -3.54 5.22
CA HIS A 39 -10.83 -2.33 5.75
C HIS A 39 -11.33 -1.34 4.68
N ASP A 40 -11.05 -1.57 3.40
CA ASP A 40 -11.52 -0.68 2.33
C ASP A 40 -12.83 -1.22 1.73
N PRO A 41 -13.95 -0.48 1.84
CA PRO A 41 -15.26 -0.95 1.39
C PRO A 41 -15.39 -1.02 -0.15
N LYS A 42 -14.48 -0.38 -0.90
CA LYS A 42 -14.52 -0.31 -2.37
C LYS A 42 -13.47 -1.20 -3.02
N ILE A 43 -12.32 -1.34 -2.38
CA ILE A 43 -11.17 -2.05 -2.92
C ILE A 43 -10.87 -3.23 -2.01
N LYS A 44 -11.36 -4.41 -2.37
CA LYS A 44 -11.12 -5.62 -1.57
C LYS A 44 -9.72 -6.18 -1.81
N THR A 45 -9.30 -6.18 -3.07
CA THR A 45 -8.02 -6.75 -3.51
C THR A 45 -7.44 -6.01 -4.72
N GLY A 46 -6.13 -6.06 -4.89
CA GLY A 46 -5.49 -5.54 -6.10
C GLY A 46 -3.98 -5.76 -6.13
N TYR A 47 -3.40 -5.54 -7.31
CA TYR A 47 -1.96 -5.60 -7.54
C TYR A 47 -1.38 -4.19 -7.64
N LEU A 48 -0.15 -4.00 -7.16
CA LEU A 48 0.58 -2.78 -7.45
C LEU A 48 1.35 -2.93 -8.75
N LYS A 49 1.33 -1.87 -9.57
CA LYS A 49 2.17 -1.75 -10.74
C LYS A 49 2.95 -0.45 -10.68
N ARG A 50 4.22 -0.51 -11.05
CA ARG A 50 5.09 0.65 -11.15
C ARG A 50 4.80 1.38 -12.46
N ASP A 51 4.47 2.66 -12.37
CA ASP A 51 4.24 3.56 -13.50
C ASP A 51 5.21 4.74 -13.39
N GLY A 52 6.41 4.55 -13.93
CA GLY A 52 7.55 5.44 -13.72
C GLY A 52 7.96 5.49 -12.25
N ASP A 53 7.98 6.69 -11.66
CA ASP A 53 8.36 6.92 -10.26
C ASP A 53 7.19 6.73 -9.27
N LYS A 54 6.00 6.35 -9.76
CA LYS A 54 4.78 6.24 -8.95
C LYS A 54 4.25 4.81 -8.92
N LEU A 55 3.73 4.40 -7.77
CA LEU A 55 3.00 3.14 -7.60
C LEU A 55 1.52 3.36 -7.91
N LYS A 56 0.94 2.56 -8.80
CA LYS A 56 -0.49 2.54 -9.11
C LYS A 56 -1.11 1.22 -8.66
N LEU A 57 -2.27 1.30 -8.02
CA LEU A 57 -3.07 0.12 -7.71
C LEU A 57 -3.93 -0.25 -8.91
N ILE A 58 -3.82 -1.51 -9.32
CA ILE A 58 -4.65 -2.15 -10.34
C ILE A 58 -5.58 -3.11 -9.60
N GLN A 59 -6.85 -2.75 -9.51
CA GLN A 59 -7.87 -3.56 -8.86
C GLN A 59 -8.18 -4.80 -9.70
N THR A 60 -8.29 -5.94 -9.04
CA THR A 60 -8.92 -7.14 -9.62
C THR A 60 -10.44 -7.04 -9.44
N GLN A 61 -11.20 -7.28 -10.52
CA GLN A 61 -12.66 -7.24 -10.53
C GLN A 61 -13.28 -8.21 -9.52
#